data_AF-A0A7C8YEQ3-F1
#
_entry.id   AF-A0A7C8YEQ3-F1
#
_cell.length_a   1.000
_cell.length_b   1.000
_cell.length_c   1.000
_cell.angle_alpha   90.00
_cell.angle_beta   90.00
_cell.angle_gamma   90.00
#
_symmetry.space_group_name_H-M   'P 1'
#
loop_
_entity.id
_entity.type
_entity.pdbx_description
1 polymer ?
#
loop_
_entity_poly.entity_id
_entity_poly.type
_entity_poly.pdbx_seq_one_letter_code
_entity_poly.pdbx_strand_id
1 'polypeptide(L)'
;LSSSNYHRFSPSSNTVSHFSGLQTERGLQFEVGNSFFRHESFTGRDLGVLAAALYKRSKPELRVLDAMCGCGVRSLRYLAEAEADFVLANDGNDENRGLILLNLSQIPRFSGDNKRWAVTHFDANRIMTDCYLQRDFFDFI
;
A
#
# COMPACT_ATOMS: atom_id res chain seq x y z
N LEU A 1 9.19 55.91 25.14
CA LEU A 1 10.32 55.71 24.19
C LEU A 1 11.22 54.67 24.86
N SER A 2 11.31 53.39 24.50
CA SER A 2 11.19 52.69 23.23
C SER A 2 10.81 51.24 23.54
N SER A 3 9.83 50.68 22.82
CA SER A 3 9.46 49.25 22.91
C SER A 3 10.17 48.48 21.80
N SER A 4 10.91 47.44 22.19
CA SER A 4 11.69 46.56 21.33
C SER A 4 10.82 45.82 20.31
N ASN A 5 11.09 46.02 19.01
CA ASN A 5 10.50 45.24 17.92
C ASN A 5 11.22 43.90 17.80
N TYR A 6 10.59 42.83 18.26
CA TYR A 6 10.97 41.47 17.92
C TYR A 6 10.69 41.23 16.43
N HIS A 7 11.73 40.88 15.67
CA HIS A 7 11.60 40.39 14.31
C HIS A 7 10.69 39.17 14.28
N ARG A 8 9.53 39.33 13.65
CA ARG A 8 8.58 38.27 13.37
C ARG A 8 9.23 37.33 12.35
N PHE A 9 9.77 36.20 12.82
CA PHE A 9 10.09 35.08 11.95
C PHE A 9 8.79 34.59 11.31
N SER A 10 8.58 34.92 10.04
CA SER A 10 7.57 34.28 9.21
C SER A 10 8.06 32.86 8.92
N PRO A 11 7.32 31.80 9.28
CA PRO A 11 7.65 30.48 8.77
C PRO A 11 7.35 30.51 7.29
N SER A 12 8.39 30.45 6.47
CA SER A 12 8.28 30.15 5.06
C SER A 12 7.49 28.86 4.95
N SER A 13 6.27 28.96 4.44
CA SER A 13 5.47 27.83 4.03
C SER A 13 6.32 27.02 3.05
N ASN A 14 6.87 25.90 3.53
CA ASN A 14 7.41 24.87 2.67
C ASN A 14 6.22 24.34 1.86
N THR A 15 5.99 24.97 0.71
CA THR A 15 5.11 24.46 -0.32
C THR A 15 5.80 23.22 -0.86
N VAL A 16 5.59 22.08 -0.19
CA VAL A 16 5.90 20.77 -0.75
C VAL A 16 5.10 20.70 -2.04
N SER A 17 5.80 20.70 -3.16
CA SER A 17 5.23 20.57 -4.49
C SER A 17 4.38 19.29 -4.52
N HIS A 18 3.06 19.45 -4.54
CA HIS A 18 2.12 18.36 -4.78
C HIS A 18 2.33 17.88 -6.22
N PHE A 19 3.21 16.90 -6.43
CA PHE A 19 3.17 16.09 -7.65
C PHE A 19 1.89 15.25 -7.57
N SER A 20 0.80 15.73 -8.17
CA SER A 20 -0.41 14.93 -8.36
C SER A 20 -0.06 13.78 -9.31
N GLY A 21 0.12 12.59 -8.73
CA GLY A 21 0.54 11.36 -9.42
C GLY A 21 -0.61 10.38 -9.56
N LEU A 22 -1.84 10.89 -9.73
CA LEU A 22 -3.03 10.07 -9.87
C LEU A 22 -2.91 9.21 -11.14
N GLN A 23 -3.15 7.91 -10.98
CA GLN A 23 -3.13 6.90 -12.04
C GLN A 23 -4.42 6.10 -11.98
N THR A 24 -4.77 5.47 -13.11
CA THR A 24 -5.87 4.50 -13.17
C THR A 24 -5.36 3.19 -13.76
N GLU A 25 -5.66 2.07 -13.11
CA GLU A 25 -5.42 0.74 -13.65
C GLU A 25 -6.66 -0.13 -13.43
N ARG A 26 -7.20 -0.71 -14.51
CA ARG A 26 -8.40 -1.58 -14.49
C ARG A 26 -9.61 -0.98 -13.74
N GLY A 27 -9.76 0.35 -13.80
CA GLY A 27 -10.86 1.07 -13.15
C GLY A 27 -10.60 1.49 -11.71
N LEU A 28 -9.47 1.10 -11.12
CA LEU A 28 -9.04 1.55 -9.80
C LEU A 28 -8.14 2.78 -9.93
N GLN A 29 -8.48 3.84 -9.21
CA GLN A 29 -7.67 5.05 -9.12
C GLN A 29 -6.73 4.97 -7.92
N PHE A 30 -5.50 5.45 -8.07
CA PHE A 30 -4.51 5.46 -6.99
C PHE A 30 -3.48 6.55 -7.22
N GLU A 31 -2.94 7.08 -6.13
CA GLU A 31 -1.85 8.04 -6.15
C GLU A 31 -0.51 7.33 -6.17
N VAL A 32 0.43 7.82 -6.97
CA VAL A 32 1.81 7.29 -7.01
C VAL A 32 2.77 8.12 -6.16
N GLY A 33 2.56 9.44 -6.09
CA GLY A 33 3.50 10.36 -5.43
C GLY A 33 4.95 10.12 -5.89
N ASN A 34 5.87 10.03 -4.92
CA ASN A 34 7.28 9.72 -5.17
C ASN A 34 7.62 8.23 -5.03
N SER A 35 6.62 7.38 -4.79
CA SER A 35 6.85 5.95 -4.59
C SER A 35 7.19 5.23 -5.90
N PHE A 36 7.70 4.02 -5.79
CA PHE A 36 8.00 3.21 -6.97
C PHE A 36 6.72 2.76 -7.67
N PHE A 37 6.60 3.12 -8.95
CA PHE A 37 5.55 2.63 -9.85
C PHE A 37 6.10 2.59 -11.29
N ARG A 38 5.76 1.52 -12.02
CA ARG A 38 6.06 1.38 -13.46
C ARG A 38 4.80 1.03 -14.20
N HIS A 39 4.37 1.91 -15.10
CA HIS A 39 3.15 1.71 -15.87
C HIS A 39 3.24 0.44 -16.73
N GLU A 40 4.39 0.21 -17.34
CA GLU A 40 4.69 -0.91 -18.26
C GLU A 40 4.55 -2.28 -17.57
N SER A 41 4.65 -2.33 -16.24
CA SER A 41 4.48 -3.57 -15.49
C SER A 41 3.00 -4.00 -15.29
N PHE A 42 2.04 -3.37 -15.98
CA PHE A 42 0.62 -3.68 -15.86
C PHE A 42 0.30 -5.14 -16.19
N THR A 43 0.95 -5.73 -17.21
CA THR A 43 0.74 -7.14 -17.56
C THR A 43 1.17 -8.08 -16.44
N GLY A 44 2.29 -7.77 -15.77
CA GLY A 44 2.75 -8.55 -14.62
C GLY A 44 1.76 -8.47 -13.45
N ARG A 45 1.19 -7.28 -13.21
CA ARG A 45 0.16 -7.09 -12.18
C ARG A 45 -1.13 -7.84 -12.54
N ASP A 46 -1.57 -7.80 -13.79
CA ASP A 46 -2.74 -8.53 -14.25
C ASP A 46 -2.60 -10.04 -14.04
N LEU A 47 -1.44 -10.60 -14.40
CA LEU A 47 -1.19 -12.04 -14.20
C LEU A 47 -1.13 -12.42 -12.73
N GLY A 48 -0.54 -11.57 -11.87
CA GLY A 48 -0.56 -11.77 -10.43
C GLY A 48 -1.97 -11.78 -9.86
N VAL A 49 -2.80 -10.80 -10.23
CA VAL A 49 -4.20 -10.70 -9.82
C VAL A 49 -5.01 -11.90 -10.30
N LEU A 50 -4.82 -12.32 -11.56
CA LEU A 50 -5.48 -13.50 -12.12
C LEU A 50 -5.09 -14.77 -11.35
N ALA A 51 -3.81 -14.96 -11.04
CA ALA A 51 -3.34 -16.11 -10.26
C ALA A 51 -3.95 -16.14 -8.85
N ALA A 52 -3.96 -14.99 -8.17
CA ALA A 52 -4.59 -14.85 -6.85
C ALA A 52 -6.10 -15.14 -6.91
N ALA A 53 -6.81 -14.61 -7.90
CA ALA A 53 -8.24 -14.86 -8.09
C ALA A 53 -8.55 -16.34 -8.36
N LEU A 54 -7.72 -17.02 -9.16
CA LEU A 54 -7.87 -18.47 -9.39
C LEU A 54 -7.60 -19.28 -8.12
N TYR A 55 -6.59 -18.90 -7.31
CA TYR A 55 -6.33 -19.52 -6.01
C TYR A 55 -7.55 -19.38 -5.09
N LYS A 56 -8.07 -18.16 -4.91
CA LYS A 56 -9.25 -17.87 -4.08
C LYS A 56 -10.48 -18.64 -4.53
N ARG A 57 -10.71 -18.86 -5.83
CA ARG A 57 -11.83 -19.70 -6.30
C ARG A 57 -11.74 -21.16 -5.84
N SER A 58 -10.54 -21.66 -5.58
CA SER A 58 -10.30 -23.05 -5.18
C SER A 58 -10.12 -23.24 -3.67
N LYS A 59 -10.10 -22.15 -2.89
CA LYS A 59 -9.76 -22.13 -1.47
C LYS A 59 -10.75 -21.27 -0.69
N PRO A 60 -11.05 -21.61 0.56
CA PRO A 60 -11.99 -20.82 1.36
C PRO A 60 -11.44 -19.42 1.64
N GLU A 61 -10.12 -19.27 1.78
CA GLU A 61 -9.44 -18.03 2.12
C GLU A 61 -8.22 -17.78 1.22
N LEU A 62 -7.87 -16.51 1.05
CA LEU A 62 -6.69 -16.00 0.38
C LEU A 62 -6.08 -14.90 1.23
N ARG A 63 -4.93 -15.20 1.84
CA ARG A 63 -4.07 -14.23 2.53
C ARG A 63 -2.88 -13.88 1.64
N VAL A 64 -2.68 -12.59 1.36
CA VAL A 64 -1.60 -12.12 0.49
C VAL A 64 -0.59 -11.27 1.25
N LEU A 65 0.71 -11.50 1.02
CA LEU A 65 1.80 -10.62 1.46
C LEU A 65 2.36 -9.90 0.24
N ASP A 66 2.12 -8.60 0.12
CA ASP A 66 2.82 -7.78 -0.86
C ASP A 66 4.08 -7.20 -0.22
N ALA A 67 5.20 -7.93 -0.33
CA ALA A 67 6.42 -7.64 0.42
C ALA A 67 7.11 -6.31 0.05
N MET A 68 6.88 -5.79 -1.16
CA MET A 68 7.44 -4.54 -1.67
C MET A 68 6.39 -3.79 -2.49
N CYS A 69 5.42 -3.19 -1.79
CA CYS A 69 4.18 -2.76 -2.39
C CYS A 69 4.27 -1.43 -3.15
N GLY A 70 5.32 -0.62 -2.94
CA GLY A 70 5.48 0.69 -3.57
C GLY A 70 4.31 1.60 -3.22
N CYS A 71 3.57 2.08 -4.23
CA CYS A 71 2.32 2.82 -4.01
C CYS A 71 1.16 1.97 -3.46
N GLY A 72 1.31 0.64 -3.39
CA GLY A 72 0.27 -0.28 -2.93
C GLY A 72 -0.71 -0.72 -4.02
N VAL A 73 -0.46 -0.41 -5.30
CA VAL A 73 -1.39 -0.77 -6.40
C VAL A 73 -1.65 -2.28 -6.48
N ARG A 74 -0.64 -3.13 -6.28
CA ARG A 74 -0.82 -4.60 -6.29
C ARG A 74 -1.72 -5.04 -5.13
N SER A 75 -1.43 -4.58 -3.92
CA SER A 75 -2.25 -4.79 -2.74
C SER A 75 -3.71 -4.36 -2.94
N LEU A 76 -3.93 -3.17 -3.50
CA LEU A 76 -5.27 -2.65 -3.82
C LEU A 76 -6.01 -3.58 -4.79
N ARG A 77 -5.34 -4.00 -5.86
CA ARG A 77 -5.91 -4.90 -6.88
C ARG A 77 -6.20 -6.29 -6.33
N TYR A 78 -5.35 -6.85 -5.44
CA TYR A 78 -5.66 -8.13 -4.77
C TYR A 78 -6.92 -8.05 -3.91
N LEU A 79 -7.12 -6.93 -3.20
CA LEU A 79 -8.33 -6.72 -2.38
C LEU A 79 -9.59 -6.54 -3.22
N ALA A 80 -9.49 -5.85 -4.34
CA ALA A 80 -10.63 -5.42 -5.16
C ALA A 80 -11.01 -6.40 -6.27
N GLU A 81 -10.04 -7.00 -6.95
CA GLU A 81 -10.24 -7.85 -8.12
C GLU A 81 -10.09 -9.34 -7.80
N ALA A 82 -9.17 -9.70 -6.89
CA ALA A 82 -8.94 -11.10 -6.49
C ALA A 82 -9.70 -11.53 -5.24
N GLU A 83 -10.44 -10.61 -4.61
CA GLU A 83 -11.23 -10.86 -3.39
C GLU A 83 -10.41 -11.47 -2.25
N ALA A 84 -9.15 -11.06 -2.11
CA ALA A 84 -8.30 -11.51 -1.00
C ALA A 84 -8.93 -11.16 0.35
N ASP A 85 -9.03 -12.11 1.27
CA ASP A 85 -9.63 -11.88 2.59
C ASP A 85 -8.74 -10.97 3.44
N PHE A 86 -7.42 -11.12 3.28
CA PHE A 86 -6.43 -10.29 3.95
C PHE A 86 -5.24 -9.97 3.05
N VAL A 87 -4.80 -8.70 3.07
CA VAL A 87 -3.54 -8.28 2.45
C VAL A 87 -2.63 -7.59 3.48
N LEU A 88 -1.42 -8.11 3.64
CA LEU A 88 -0.33 -7.42 4.32
C LEU A 88 0.49 -6.67 3.28
N ALA A 89 0.30 -5.35 3.21
CA ALA A 89 1.04 -4.48 2.31
C ALA A 89 2.29 -3.97 3.02
N ASN A 90 3.47 -4.39 2.56
CA ASN A 90 4.75 -4.00 3.13
C ASN A 90 5.57 -3.18 2.13
N ASP A 91 6.17 -2.09 2.60
CA ASP A 91 7.18 -1.36 1.82
C ASP A 91 8.32 -0.94 2.73
N GLY A 92 9.57 -1.16 2.30
CA GLY A 92 10.74 -0.81 3.11
C GLY A 92 10.90 0.69 3.39
N ASN A 93 10.22 1.55 2.62
CA ASN A 93 10.24 2.99 2.83
C ASN A 93 8.99 3.47 3.60
N ASP A 94 9.17 3.87 4.86
CA ASP A 94 8.09 4.40 5.71
C ASP A 94 7.54 5.76 5.22
N GLU A 95 8.28 6.49 4.38
CA GLU A 95 7.76 7.72 3.76
C GLU A 95 6.54 7.42 2.85
N ASN A 96 6.45 6.20 2.32
CA ASN A 96 5.31 5.76 1.52
C ASN A 96 4.07 5.43 2.35
N ARG A 97 4.16 5.39 3.69
CA ARG A 97 3.07 4.99 4.58
C ARG A 97 1.77 5.73 4.32
N GLY A 98 1.83 7.06 4.29
CA GLY A 98 0.65 7.91 4.05
C GLY A 98 -0.01 7.61 2.71
N LEU A 99 0.80 7.40 1.68
CA LEU A 99 0.36 7.08 0.33
C LEU A 99 -0.30 5.70 0.24
N ILE A 100 0.33 4.67 0.82
CA ILE A 100 -0.21 3.30 0.82
C ILE A 100 -1.55 3.28 1.57
N LEU A 101 -1.62 3.93 2.73
CA LEU A 101 -2.86 4.06 3.50
C LEU A 101 -3.94 4.79 2.72
N LEU A 102 -3.60 5.89 2.04
CA LEU A 102 -4.52 6.64 1.18
C LEU A 102 -5.11 5.72 0.10
N ASN A 103 -4.26 5.01 -0.64
CA ASN A 103 -4.70 4.14 -1.74
C ASN A 103 -5.56 2.97 -1.25
N LEU A 104 -5.18 2.30 -0.14
CA LEU A 104 -5.93 1.19 0.43
C LEU A 104 -7.22 1.61 1.14
N SER A 105 -7.35 2.88 1.54
CA SER A 105 -8.55 3.40 2.22
C SER A 105 -9.83 3.31 1.38
N GLN A 106 -9.69 3.11 0.07
CA GLN A 106 -10.78 2.83 -0.86
C GLN A 106 -11.48 1.49 -0.57
N ILE A 107 -10.78 0.58 0.13
CA ILE A 107 -11.32 -0.70 0.59
C ILE A 107 -11.58 -0.62 2.10
N PRO A 108 -12.77 -1.04 2.58
CA PRO A 108 -13.06 -1.11 4.00
C PRO A 108 -11.97 -1.88 4.75
N ARG A 109 -11.45 -1.28 5.81
CA ARG A 109 -10.35 -1.85 6.60
C ARG A 109 -10.76 -3.15 7.33
N PHE A 110 -12.07 -3.33 7.55
CA PHE A 110 -12.65 -4.49 8.22
C PHE A 110 -13.84 -5.02 7.42
N SER A 111 -14.08 -6.33 7.52
CA SER A 111 -15.28 -7.03 7.06
C SER A 111 -15.81 -7.85 8.23
N GLY A 112 -16.83 -7.34 8.92
CA GLY A 112 -17.18 -7.80 10.26
C GLY A 112 -16.04 -7.53 11.24
N ASP A 113 -15.68 -8.54 12.04
CA ASP A 113 -14.56 -8.45 13.00
C ASP A 113 -13.19 -8.71 12.35
N ASN A 114 -13.17 -9.14 11.09
CA ASN A 114 -11.94 -9.51 10.39
C ASN A 114 -11.31 -8.30 9.69
N LYS A 115 -10.03 -8.05 9.98
CA LYS A 115 -9.24 -7.04 9.29
C LYS A 115 -8.96 -7.49 7.85
N ARG A 116 -9.16 -6.58 6.89
CA ARG A 116 -8.92 -6.85 5.47
C ARG A 116 -7.55 -6.47 4.97
N TRP A 117 -6.92 -5.49 5.60
CA TRP A 117 -5.56 -5.13 5.24
C TRP A 117 -4.77 -4.51 6.40
N ALA A 118 -3.46 -4.66 6.33
CA ALA A 118 -2.51 -4.01 7.23
C ALA A 118 -1.33 -3.45 6.42
N VAL A 119 -0.69 -2.42 6.97
CA VAL A 119 0.48 -1.78 6.37
C VAL A 119 1.65 -1.83 7.33
N THR A 120 2.78 -2.36 6.87
CA THR A 120 4.05 -2.45 7.60
C THR A 120 5.20 -1.84 6.80
N HIS A 121 6.28 -1.51 7.50
CA HIS A 121 7.46 -0.90 6.88
C HIS A 121 8.73 -1.60 7.34
N PHE A 122 9.08 -2.67 6.64
CA PHE A 122 10.28 -3.45 6.90
C PHE A 122 10.95 -3.84 5.58
N ASP A 123 12.25 -4.17 5.66
CA ASP A 123 12.90 -4.93 4.59
C ASP A 123 12.10 -6.21 4.28
N ALA A 124 12.03 -6.57 3.00
CA ALA A 124 11.26 -7.72 2.54
C ALA A 124 11.70 -9.03 3.22
N ASN A 125 13.01 -9.24 3.42
CA ASN A 125 13.50 -10.44 4.09
C ASN A 125 13.12 -10.45 5.56
N ARG A 126 13.12 -9.29 6.22
CA ARG A 126 12.71 -9.17 7.61
C ARG A 126 11.24 -9.56 7.77
N ILE A 127 10.32 -8.98 6.99
CA ILE A 127 8.90 -9.29 7.15
C ILE A 127 8.61 -10.77 6.83
N MET A 128 9.24 -11.34 5.80
CA MET A 128 9.10 -12.77 5.48
C MET A 128 9.64 -13.66 6.61
N THR A 129 10.78 -13.30 7.20
CA THR A 129 11.38 -14.05 8.32
C THR A 129 10.50 -13.96 9.56
N ASP A 130 10.00 -12.78 9.90
CA ASP A 130 9.13 -12.57 11.06
C ASP A 130 7.82 -13.38 10.92
N CYS A 131 7.19 -13.35 9.74
CA CYS A 131 6.01 -14.18 9.43
C CYS A 131 6.32 -15.68 9.59
N TYR A 132 7.46 -16.14 9.07
CA TYR A 132 7.86 -17.55 9.20
C TYR A 132 8.08 -17.96 10.67
N LEU A 133 8.79 -17.15 11.45
CA LEU A 133 9.06 -17.42 12.87
C LEU A 133 7.78 -17.43 13.72
N GLN A 134 6.84 -16.55 13.40
CA GLN A 134 5.54 -16.46 14.08
C GLN A 134 4.52 -17.48 13.57
N ARG A 135 4.87 -18.26 12.55
CA ARG A 135 3.98 -19.20 11.84
C ARG A 135 2.75 -18.50 11.26
N ASP A 136 2.88 -17.23 10.90
CA ASP A 136 1.84 -16.43 10.26
C ASP A 136 2.02 -16.47 8.74
N PHE A 137 1.50 -17.53 8.12
CA PHE A 137 1.72 -17.82 6.71
C PHE A 137 0.72 -17.11 5.79
N PHE A 138 1.19 -16.85 4.57
CA PHE A 138 0.41 -16.27 3.48
C PHE A 138 0.33 -17.28 2.33
N ASP A 139 -0.81 -17.27 1.64
CA ASP A 139 -1.08 -18.15 0.50
C ASP A 139 -0.39 -17.67 -0.78
N PHE A 140 -0.21 -16.35 -0.88
CA PHE A 140 0.33 -15.67 -2.05
C PHE A 140 1.29 -14.56 -1.62
N ILE A 141 2.42 -14.42 -2.30
CA ILE A 141 3.47 -13.41 -2.03
C ILE A 141 3.84 -12.71 -3.35
#